data_AF-A0A4R0SQC5-F1
#
_entry.id   AF-A0A4R0SQC5-F1
#
_cell.length_a   1.000
_cell.length_b   1.000
_cell.length_c   1.000
_cell.angle_alpha   90.00
_cell.angle_beta   90.00
_cell.angle_gamma   90.00
#
_symmetry.space_group_name_H-M   'P 1'
#
loop_
_entity.id
_entity.type
_entity.pdbx_description
1 polymer ?
#
loop_
_entity_poly.entity_id
_entity_poly.type
_entity_poly.pdbx_seq_one_letter_code
_entity_poly.pdbx_strand_id
1 'polypeptide(L)'
;MLHFHLDNGVRRKEGIRDEQVYGIDAAKALSDPRRVSAVTSYVLDHFDQKTKRQSSYILKDRRVRGFNSLFAADSIGMAKQYYAEFQRQQAERGGEPLKIALIYSFAPNEADPGEQGFIDDEDFETAGLDQSSRDFLDAAICDYNRMFGSSFSTASDQFENYYKDLCLRLKNRDLDMAIVVNMLLTGFDATTLNTLWVDKNLKQHGLMQAFSRTNRILNSVKTFGNIVCFRDLRQEVDDALALFGDKDAKGTVVLKPYAEYLAAYTEKVSQLLKRFPLGEEIVGEQAQKDFLTLFGSILRLRNILQAFDDFSNEDVLSLRDLQDYQSLYIDLYQQRRSHEEADKEIINDDVVFEAELVKQIEVNIDYILELVAKYHDGHMEDKSILADISRTIMSSPDLRSKKDLIDSFVESLSSGADVQRDWKEHIVRKKQEEFERIVSEEHLKTGLAEQFIIDCFKEGYVDTDGTRIVSMLPPVSRFAPSNAYELMKSRVVERFRQYFDRFVGM
;
A
#
# COMPACT_ATOMS: atom_id res chain seq x y z
N MET A 1 -9.85 12.19 15.17
CA MET A 1 -8.76 11.93 16.13
C MET A 1 -7.56 11.46 15.31
N LEU A 2 -6.39 12.08 15.48
CA LEU A 2 -5.19 11.74 14.69
C LEU A 2 -4.49 10.54 15.36
N HIS A 3 -4.39 9.41 14.67
CA HIS A 3 -3.66 8.22 15.14
C HIS A 3 -2.33 8.11 14.38
N PHE A 4 -1.19 8.07 15.09
CA PHE A 4 0.16 7.98 14.50
C PHE A 4 0.94 6.82 15.08
N HIS A 5 1.61 6.05 14.23
CA HIS A 5 2.62 5.08 14.66
C HIS A 5 4.02 5.65 14.45
N LEU A 6 4.80 5.70 15.53
CA LEU A 6 6.21 6.12 15.55
C LEU A 6 7.12 4.89 15.63
N ASP A 7 7.95 4.72 14.61
CA ASP A 7 8.98 3.67 14.57
C ASP A 7 10.37 4.31 14.50
N ASN A 8 11.30 3.83 15.33
CA ASN A 8 12.67 4.33 15.38
C ASN A 8 13.57 3.35 14.61
N GLY A 9 13.77 3.60 13.31
CA GLY A 9 14.46 2.68 12.38
C GLY A 9 15.94 2.41 12.68
N VAL A 10 16.56 3.08 13.66
CA VAL A 10 17.96 2.83 14.08
C VAL A 10 18.06 2.87 15.61
N ARG A 11 18.20 1.70 16.26
CA ARG A 11 18.45 1.60 17.71
C ARG A 11 19.85 2.10 18.04
N ARG A 12 20.00 3.22 18.77
CA ARG A 12 21.24 3.57 19.47
C ARG A 12 21.36 2.73 20.76
N LYS A 13 22.61 2.39 21.14
CA LYS A 13 22.90 1.87 22.49
C LYS A 13 22.42 2.89 23.54
N GLU A 14 21.60 2.44 24.50
CA GLU A 14 21.13 3.26 25.61
C GLU A 14 22.31 3.78 26.44
N GLY A 15 22.35 5.10 26.73
CA GLY A 15 23.25 5.63 27.77
C GLY A 15 23.87 7.01 27.59
N ILE A 16 23.65 7.74 26.49
CA ILE A 16 24.24 9.10 26.35
C ILE A 16 23.13 10.15 26.46
N ARG A 17 23.00 10.76 27.63
CA ARG A 17 22.40 12.09 27.77
C ARG A 17 23.48 13.07 27.36
N ASP A 18 23.27 13.81 26.27
CA ASP A 18 24.18 14.90 25.92
C ASP A 18 23.43 16.23 25.88
N GLU A 19 23.71 17.02 26.92
CA GLU A 19 23.49 18.46 26.97
C GLU A 19 24.34 19.13 25.89
N GLN A 20 23.68 19.88 25.00
CA GLN A 20 24.18 21.08 24.30
C GLN A 20 25.68 21.18 23.94
N VAL A 21 26.26 20.18 23.28
CA VAL A 21 27.53 20.33 22.55
C VAL A 21 27.48 19.48 21.27
N TYR A 22 28.01 20.00 20.14
CA TYR A 22 28.22 19.38 18.81
C TYR A 22 27.24 19.70 17.65
N GLY A 23 27.20 20.95 17.20
CA GLY A 23 26.55 21.31 15.92
C GLY A 23 27.28 20.79 14.66
N ILE A 24 28.61 20.64 14.68
CA ILE A 24 29.40 20.31 13.48
C ILE A 24 29.61 18.80 13.30
N ASP A 25 29.85 18.04 14.38
CA ASP A 25 30.03 16.58 14.30
C ASP A 25 28.69 15.84 14.13
N ALA A 26 27.57 16.40 14.60
CA ALA A 26 26.25 15.82 14.38
C ALA A 26 25.84 15.87 12.89
N ALA A 27 26.04 17.00 12.20
CA ALA A 27 25.73 17.12 10.77
C ALA A 27 26.58 16.19 9.89
N LYS A 28 27.87 16.01 10.23
CA LYS A 28 28.75 15.05 9.57
C LYS A 28 28.35 13.60 9.83
N ALA A 29 27.91 13.26 11.03
CA ALA A 29 27.42 11.93 11.36
C ALA A 29 26.10 11.60 10.65
N LEU A 30 25.23 12.60 10.46
CA LEU A 30 23.95 12.46 9.76
C LEU A 30 24.13 12.25 8.24
N SER A 31 25.13 12.90 7.67
CA SER A 31 25.52 12.80 6.24
C SER A 31 26.57 11.71 5.96
N ASP A 32 26.88 10.85 6.93
CA ASP A 32 27.78 9.71 6.71
C ASP A 32 27.19 8.79 5.63
N PRO A 33 27.90 8.49 4.52
CA PRO A 33 27.38 7.66 3.45
C PRO A 33 26.87 6.29 3.91
N ARG A 34 27.46 5.70 4.96
CA ARG A 34 27.02 4.42 5.52
C ARG A 34 25.66 4.55 6.20
N ARG A 35 25.39 5.68 6.86
CA ARG A 35 24.09 5.97 7.47
C ARG A 35 23.04 6.19 6.39
N VAL A 36 23.34 7.03 5.40
CA VAL A 36 22.45 7.29 4.25
C VAL A 36 22.10 5.96 3.57
N SER A 37 23.10 5.12 3.32
CA SER A 37 22.93 3.80 2.73
C SER A 37 22.03 2.88 3.58
N ALA A 38 22.26 2.82 4.89
CA ALA A 38 21.44 2.02 5.80
C ALA A 38 19.98 2.49 5.88
N VAL A 39 19.76 3.81 5.93
CA VAL A 39 18.41 4.40 5.92
C VAL A 39 17.71 4.09 4.60
N THR A 40 18.40 4.29 3.46
CA THR A 40 17.86 3.95 2.14
C THR A 40 17.50 2.47 2.03
N SER A 41 18.38 1.58 2.50
CA SER A 41 18.11 0.14 2.49
C SER A 41 16.88 -0.20 3.33
N TYR A 42 16.80 0.34 4.55
CA TYR A 42 15.64 0.13 5.41
C TYR A 42 14.34 0.59 4.75
N VAL A 43 14.32 1.79 4.14
CA VAL A 43 13.13 2.28 3.44
C VAL A 43 12.74 1.35 2.29
N LEU A 44 13.70 0.91 1.47
CA LEU A 44 13.43 0.00 0.36
C LEU A 44 12.91 -1.38 0.83
N ASP A 45 13.46 -1.91 1.93
CA ASP A 45 13.08 -3.20 2.50
C ASP A 45 11.67 -3.19 3.10
N HIS A 46 11.29 -2.08 3.75
CA HIS A 46 10.02 -1.96 4.47
C HIS A 46 8.97 -1.15 3.70
N PHE A 47 9.29 -0.69 2.49
CA PHE A 47 8.40 0.16 1.69
C PHE A 47 7.04 -0.51 1.51
N ASP A 48 7.04 -1.75 1.03
CA ASP A 48 5.83 -2.49 0.70
C ASP A 48 4.98 -2.82 1.93
N GLN A 49 5.63 -3.12 3.05
CA GLN A 49 4.97 -3.35 4.34
C GLN A 49 4.30 -2.06 4.84
N LYS A 50 5.06 -0.97 5.00
CA LYS A 50 4.54 0.28 5.58
C LYS A 50 3.51 0.95 4.66
N THR A 51 3.63 0.79 3.35
CA THR A 51 2.63 1.30 2.39
C THR A 51 1.51 0.30 2.05
N LYS A 52 1.48 -0.88 2.68
CA LYS A 52 0.47 -1.92 2.45
C LYS A 52 0.30 -2.27 0.96
N ARG A 53 1.40 -2.41 0.20
CA ARG A 53 1.38 -2.72 -1.24
C ARG A 53 0.74 -4.06 -1.60
N GLN A 54 0.67 -4.96 -0.64
CA GLN A 54 -0.04 -6.24 -0.77
C GLN A 54 -1.56 -6.06 -0.80
N SER A 55 -2.10 -4.94 -0.30
CA SER A 55 -3.53 -4.63 -0.32
C SER A 55 -3.90 -3.79 -1.56
N SER A 56 -5.15 -3.93 -2.02
CA SER A 56 -5.69 -3.09 -3.11
C SER A 56 -7.04 -2.50 -2.75
N TYR A 57 -7.34 -1.32 -3.27
CA TYR A 57 -8.63 -0.65 -3.07
C TYR A 57 -9.03 0.13 -4.31
N ILE A 58 -10.32 0.50 -4.41
CA ILE A 58 -10.84 1.31 -5.50
C ILE A 58 -10.68 2.79 -5.16
N LEU A 59 -10.04 3.54 -6.05
CA LEU A 59 -9.91 4.99 -5.99
C LEU A 59 -10.48 5.59 -7.26
N LYS A 60 -11.61 6.32 -7.16
CA LYS A 60 -12.26 7.01 -8.29
C LYS A 60 -12.36 6.12 -9.55
N ASP A 61 -12.86 4.90 -9.37
CA ASP A 61 -13.08 3.89 -10.42
C ASP A 61 -11.84 3.12 -10.93
N ARG A 62 -10.65 3.34 -10.36
CA ARG A 62 -9.43 2.56 -10.64
C ARG A 62 -9.02 1.70 -9.44
N ARG A 63 -8.68 0.43 -9.68
CA ARG A 63 -8.06 -0.43 -8.65
C ARG A 63 -6.61 -0.02 -8.47
N VAL A 64 -6.24 0.40 -7.26
CA VAL A 64 -4.87 0.82 -6.91
C VAL A 64 -4.29 -0.10 -5.83
N ARG A 65 -2.98 -0.34 -5.89
CA ARG A 65 -2.23 -1.16 -4.92
C ARG A 65 -1.52 -0.29 -3.89
N GLY A 66 -1.82 -0.55 -2.63
CA GLY A 66 -1.26 0.14 -1.47
C GLY A 66 -1.36 1.66 -1.52
N PHE A 67 -0.60 2.29 -0.64
CA PHE A 67 -0.49 3.72 -0.45
C PHE A 67 0.87 4.22 -0.96
N ASN A 68 1.07 5.54 -0.97
CA ASN A 68 2.39 6.13 -1.19
C ASN A 68 2.92 6.81 0.07
N SER A 69 4.14 7.31 -0.06
CA SER A 69 4.87 7.92 1.04
C SER A 69 5.57 9.22 0.67
N LEU A 70 5.96 9.97 1.69
CA LEU A 70 6.90 11.08 1.58
C LEU A 70 8.16 10.76 2.36
N PHE A 71 9.30 11.24 1.88
CA PHE A 71 10.57 11.18 2.60
C PHE A 71 11.04 12.61 2.89
N ALA A 72 10.99 13.01 4.15
CA ALA A 72 11.41 14.33 4.61
C ALA A 72 12.91 14.32 4.95
N ALA A 73 13.71 14.97 4.12
CA ALA A 73 15.13 15.18 4.33
C ALA A 73 15.40 16.50 5.07
N ASP A 74 16.50 16.54 5.82
CA ASP A 74 16.86 17.70 6.64
C ASP A 74 17.12 18.97 5.81
N SER A 75 17.85 18.81 4.70
CA SER A 75 18.33 19.89 3.83
C SER A 75 18.38 19.43 2.37
N ILE A 76 18.57 20.39 1.46
CA ILE A 76 18.76 20.10 0.03
C ILE A 76 19.94 19.16 -0.20
N GLY A 77 21.05 19.37 0.52
CA GLY A 77 22.23 18.50 0.45
C GLY A 77 21.91 17.04 0.79
N MET A 78 21.14 16.79 1.86
CA MET A 78 20.71 15.45 2.23
C MET A 78 19.72 14.86 1.22
N ALA A 79 18.78 15.66 0.72
CA ALA A 79 17.80 15.21 -0.28
C ALA A 79 18.50 14.74 -1.57
N LYS A 80 19.55 15.46 -2.01
CA LYS A 80 20.41 15.06 -3.15
C LYS A 80 21.11 13.73 -2.89
N GLN A 81 21.70 13.55 -1.71
CA GLN A 81 22.38 12.31 -1.33
C GLN A 81 21.42 11.12 -1.29
N TYR A 82 20.26 11.28 -0.64
CA TYR A 82 19.24 10.24 -0.59
C TYR A 82 18.73 9.88 -1.98
N TYR A 83 18.42 10.87 -2.83
CA TYR A 83 17.95 10.61 -4.19
C TYR A 83 18.97 9.78 -4.98
N ALA A 84 20.25 10.16 -4.95
CA ALA A 84 21.31 9.42 -5.63
C ALA A 84 21.47 7.99 -5.06
N GLU A 85 21.38 7.82 -3.74
CA GLU A 85 21.51 6.52 -3.09
C GLU A 85 20.32 5.60 -3.37
N PHE A 86 19.09 6.14 -3.43
CA PHE A 86 17.90 5.40 -3.88
C PHE A 86 18.05 4.92 -5.33
N GLN A 87 18.58 5.75 -6.22
CA GLN A 87 18.84 5.34 -7.61
C GLN A 87 19.89 4.21 -7.67
N ARG A 88 20.99 4.36 -6.92
CA ARG A 88 22.07 3.35 -6.87
C ARG A 88 21.57 2.00 -6.35
N GLN A 89 20.93 1.97 -5.18
CA GLN A 89 20.49 0.71 -4.57
C GLN A 89 19.38 0.02 -5.37
N GLN A 90 18.46 0.76 -5.99
CA GLN A 90 17.44 0.16 -6.85
C GLN A 90 18.04 -0.47 -8.10
N ALA A 91 19.04 0.17 -8.72
CA ALA A 91 19.76 -0.41 -9.85
C ALA A 91 20.52 -1.70 -9.46
N GLU A 92 21.05 -1.78 -8.24
CA GLU A 92 21.75 -2.96 -7.73
C GLU A 92 20.81 -4.13 -7.36
N ARG A 93 19.65 -3.82 -6.78
CA ARG A 93 18.66 -4.82 -6.35
C ARG A 93 17.95 -5.49 -7.53
N GLY A 94 17.80 -4.78 -8.65
CA GLY A 94 17.01 -5.24 -9.78
C GLY A 94 15.50 -5.32 -9.48
N GLY A 95 14.70 -5.67 -10.48
CA GLY A 95 13.23 -5.65 -10.39
C GLY A 95 12.60 -4.33 -10.84
N GLU A 96 11.31 -4.16 -10.58
CA GLU A 96 10.60 -2.93 -10.91
C GLU A 96 10.95 -1.83 -9.89
N PRO A 97 11.61 -0.73 -10.29
CA PRO A 97 11.99 0.31 -9.37
C PRO A 97 10.78 1.11 -8.88
N LEU A 98 10.82 1.54 -7.62
CA LEU A 98 9.92 2.54 -7.07
C LEU A 98 9.99 3.82 -7.90
N LYS A 99 8.83 4.38 -8.20
CA LYS A 99 8.73 5.69 -8.85
C LYS A 99 8.97 6.78 -7.81
N ILE A 100 10.22 7.25 -7.73
CA ILE A 100 10.68 8.25 -6.77
C ILE A 100 10.91 9.59 -7.46
N ALA A 101 10.28 10.66 -6.97
CA ALA A 101 10.54 12.02 -7.39
C ALA A 101 11.26 12.82 -6.31
N LEU A 102 11.91 13.92 -6.71
CA LEU A 102 12.60 14.86 -5.82
C LEU A 102 12.03 16.25 -6.04
N ILE A 103 11.75 16.98 -4.96
CA ILE A 103 11.30 18.35 -5.04
C ILE A 103 11.75 19.17 -3.82
N TYR A 104 12.27 20.37 -4.11
CA TYR A 104 12.62 21.40 -3.14
C TYR A 104 12.68 22.75 -3.87
N SER A 105 12.43 23.85 -3.17
CA SER A 105 12.79 25.19 -3.64
C SER A 105 13.76 25.89 -2.68
N PHE A 106 14.04 27.16 -2.95
CA PHE A 106 14.86 27.98 -2.09
C PHE A 106 14.04 28.49 -0.90
N ALA A 107 14.45 28.13 0.32
CA ALA A 107 13.97 28.76 1.55
C ALA A 107 15.03 29.75 2.06
N PRO A 108 14.73 31.05 2.21
CA PRO A 108 15.70 32.06 2.66
C PRO A 108 16.32 31.82 4.05
N ASN A 109 15.74 30.92 4.85
CA ASN A 109 16.16 30.62 6.22
C ASN A 109 16.64 29.16 6.37
N GLU A 110 17.71 28.76 5.68
CA GLU A 110 18.40 27.49 6.01
C GLU A 110 19.13 27.55 7.38
N ALA A 111 19.21 28.72 8.03
CA ALA A 111 20.07 28.94 9.20
C ALA A 111 19.36 28.97 10.56
N ASP A 112 18.02 28.98 10.64
CA ASP A 112 17.35 28.91 11.92
C ASP A 112 15.94 28.33 11.74
N PRO A 113 15.62 27.13 12.28
CA PRO A 113 14.23 26.81 12.54
C PRO A 113 13.79 27.83 13.59
N GLY A 114 13.24 28.96 13.14
CA GLY A 114 12.95 30.13 13.95
C GLY A 114 12.27 29.71 15.25
N GLU A 115 12.52 30.47 16.32
CA GLU A 115 12.23 30.26 17.76
C GLU A 115 10.87 29.62 18.15
N GLN A 116 9.98 29.31 17.20
CA GLN A 116 8.62 28.77 17.36
C GLN A 116 8.28 27.56 16.47
N GLY A 117 9.23 26.92 15.76
CA GLY A 117 9.03 25.61 15.12
C GLY A 117 8.02 25.58 13.95
N PHE A 118 7.86 26.70 13.24
CA PHE A 118 7.10 26.76 11.99
C PHE A 118 7.93 26.23 10.82
N ILE A 119 7.27 25.55 9.88
CA ILE A 119 7.83 25.25 8.56
C ILE A 119 7.46 26.45 7.69
N ASP A 120 8.46 27.20 7.21
CA ASP A 120 8.23 28.31 6.29
C ASP A 120 7.60 27.78 4.98
N ASP A 121 6.58 28.47 4.46
CA ASP A 121 6.00 28.15 3.16
C ASP A 121 7.06 28.42 2.07
N GLU A 122 7.54 27.35 1.44
CA GLU A 122 8.48 27.44 0.31
C GLU A 122 7.77 28.06 -0.91
N ASP A 123 8.19 29.26 -1.32
CA ASP A 123 7.75 29.87 -2.58
C ASP A 123 8.21 29.01 -3.77
N PHE A 124 7.51 29.10 -4.90
CA PHE A 124 7.87 28.37 -6.13
C PHE A 124 9.15 28.92 -6.83
N GLU A 125 9.90 29.80 -6.17
CA GLU A 125 11.09 30.43 -6.69
C GLU A 125 12.31 29.50 -6.64
N THR A 126 12.61 28.86 -7.77
CA THR A 126 13.84 28.08 -7.98
C THR A 126 15.06 28.98 -8.25
N ALA A 127 14.85 30.28 -8.48
CA ALA A 127 15.91 31.23 -8.83
C ALA A 127 16.88 31.51 -7.67
N GLY A 128 16.45 31.28 -6.43
CA GLY A 128 17.31 31.45 -5.25
C GLY A 128 18.28 30.29 -4.98
N LEU A 129 18.13 29.16 -5.67
CA LEU A 129 19.00 27.98 -5.49
C LEU A 129 20.43 28.26 -6.00
N ASP A 130 21.43 27.69 -5.33
CA ASP A 130 22.79 27.65 -5.90
C ASP A 130 22.81 26.82 -7.18
N GLN A 131 23.76 27.12 -8.06
CA GLN A 131 23.87 26.47 -9.37
C GLN A 131 23.89 24.93 -9.26
N SER A 132 24.60 24.37 -8.29
CA SER A 132 24.72 22.91 -8.16
C SER A 132 23.40 22.27 -7.68
N SER A 133 22.62 22.97 -6.86
CA SER A 133 21.30 22.51 -6.42
C SER A 133 20.25 22.63 -7.51
N ARG A 134 20.33 23.69 -8.34
CA ARG A 134 19.47 23.84 -9.52
C ARG A 134 19.78 22.79 -10.58
N ASP A 135 21.05 22.58 -10.91
CA ASP A 135 21.47 21.58 -11.91
C ASP A 135 21.04 20.17 -11.51
N PHE A 136 21.14 19.85 -10.21
CA PHE A 136 20.69 18.55 -9.71
C PHE A 136 19.16 18.40 -9.76
N LEU A 137 18.42 19.48 -9.45
CA LEU A 137 16.96 19.48 -9.55
C LEU A 137 16.51 19.32 -11.01
N ASP A 138 17.15 20.02 -11.95
CA ASP A 138 16.90 19.84 -13.39
C ASP A 138 17.17 18.40 -13.83
N ALA A 139 18.27 17.78 -13.37
CA ALA A 139 18.55 16.38 -13.67
C ALA A 139 17.47 15.44 -13.11
N ALA A 140 17.01 15.65 -11.88
CA ALA A 140 15.93 14.87 -11.28
C ALA A 140 14.58 15.06 -12.01
N ILE A 141 14.30 16.29 -12.49
CA ILE A 141 13.12 16.57 -13.33
C ILE A 141 13.25 15.90 -14.69
N CYS A 142 14.45 15.82 -15.28
CA CYS A 142 14.67 15.04 -16.50
C CYS A 142 14.38 13.55 -16.29
N ASP A 143 14.77 12.97 -15.15
CA ASP A 143 14.44 11.59 -14.80
C ASP A 143 12.92 11.40 -14.63
N TYR A 144 12.25 12.34 -13.98
CA TYR A 144 10.79 12.37 -13.86
C TYR A 144 10.10 12.44 -15.24
N ASN A 145 10.59 13.31 -16.12
CA ASN A 145 10.10 13.45 -17.49
C ASN A 145 10.24 12.15 -18.28
N ARG A 146 11.36 11.43 -18.11
CA ARG A 146 11.57 10.11 -18.71
C ARG A 146 10.61 9.06 -18.14
N MET A 147 10.32 9.14 -16.84
CA MET A 147 9.42 8.21 -16.14
C MET A 147 7.96 8.35 -16.58
N PHE A 148 7.51 9.57 -16.84
CA PHE A 148 6.08 9.86 -17.09
C PHE A 148 5.77 10.42 -18.49
N GLY A 149 6.78 10.57 -19.36
CA GLY A 149 6.60 11.11 -20.71
C GLY A 149 6.23 12.60 -20.72
N SER A 150 6.74 13.39 -19.77
CA SER A 150 6.50 14.83 -19.65
C SER A 150 7.71 15.68 -20.10
N SER A 151 7.59 17.01 -20.02
CA SER A 151 8.64 17.94 -20.47
C SER A 151 8.76 19.18 -19.54
N PHE A 152 8.82 18.97 -18.24
CA PHE A 152 8.99 20.03 -17.24
C PHE A 152 10.46 20.50 -17.11
N SER A 153 10.68 21.63 -16.44
CA SER A 153 12.02 22.18 -16.13
C SER A 153 12.01 23.03 -14.86
N THR A 154 13.17 23.50 -14.39
CA THR A 154 13.28 24.46 -13.26
C THR A 154 12.89 25.90 -13.61
N ALA A 155 12.44 26.22 -14.82
CA ALA A 155 11.89 27.55 -15.13
C ALA A 155 10.61 27.81 -14.30
N SER A 156 10.37 29.04 -13.85
CA SER A 156 9.33 29.35 -12.85
C SER A 156 7.93 28.83 -13.21
N ASP A 157 7.52 28.99 -14.47
CA ASP A 157 6.23 28.52 -15.00
C ASP A 157 6.18 26.98 -15.12
N GLN A 158 7.28 26.38 -15.55
CA GLN A 158 7.39 24.93 -15.72
C GLN A 158 7.54 24.19 -14.39
N PHE A 159 8.16 24.82 -13.40
CA PHE A 159 8.35 24.26 -12.07
C PHE A 159 7.02 24.23 -11.29
N GLU A 160 6.18 25.25 -11.43
CA GLU A 160 4.82 25.22 -10.87
C GLU A 160 3.99 24.10 -11.49
N ASN A 161 4.12 23.90 -12.81
CA ASN A 161 3.45 22.80 -13.51
C ASN A 161 3.98 21.42 -13.08
N TYR A 162 5.30 21.30 -12.88
CA TYR A 162 5.92 20.11 -12.30
C TYR A 162 5.37 19.80 -10.91
N TYR A 163 5.31 20.80 -10.02
CA TYR A 163 4.74 20.64 -8.68
C TYR A 163 3.29 20.16 -8.71
N LYS A 164 2.45 20.77 -9.57
CA LYS A 164 1.04 20.38 -9.73
C LYS A 164 0.90 18.94 -10.23
N ASP A 165 1.69 18.56 -11.24
CA ASP A 165 1.67 17.21 -11.81
C ASP A 165 2.16 16.18 -10.79
N LEU A 166 3.26 16.45 -10.08
CA LEU A 166 3.78 15.60 -8.99
C LEU A 166 2.71 15.38 -7.91
N CYS A 167 2.06 16.46 -7.47
CA CYS A 167 0.96 16.38 -6.50
C CYS A 167 -0.21 15.52 -7.01
N LEU A 168 -0.56 15.64 -8.29
CA LEU A 168 -1.62 14.85 -8.91
C LEU A 168 -1.25 13.37 -8.96
N ARG A 169 0.00 13.05 -9.34
CA ARG A 169 0.49 11.66 -9.40
C ARG A 169 0.60 11.01 -8.02
N LEU A 170 0.96 11.78 -6.98
CA LEU A 170 0.85 11.30 -5.60
C LEU A 170 -0.62 11.01 -5.24
N LYS A 171 -1.56 11.92 -5.57
CA LYS A 171 -2.99 11.69 -5.29
C LYS A 171 -3.57 10.50 -6.04
N ASN A 172 -3.07 10.20 -7.24
CA ASN A 172 -3.56 9.12 -8.10
C ASN A 172 -2.79 7.79 -7.94
N ARG A 173 -1.78 7.73 -7.06
CA ARG A 173 -0.89 6.57 -6.87
C ARG A 173 -0.07 6.18 -8.11
N ASP A 174 0.20 7.14 -9.00
CA ASP A 174 1.15 6.96 -10.10
C ASP A 174 2.60 7.17 -9.65
N LEU A 175 2.80 7.91 -8.55
CA LEU A 175 4.08 8.12 -7.87
C LEU A 175 4.07 7.40 -6.51
N ASP A 176 5.17 6.72 -6.20
CA ASP A 176 5.33 5.90 -4.99
C ASP A 176 5.92 6.68 -3.83
N MET A 177 6.91 7.52 -4.10
CA MET A 177 7.54 8.33 -3.07
C MET A 177 7.98 9.68 -3.64
N ALA A 178 7.85 10.73 -2.84
CA ALA A 178 8.51 11.99 -3.09
C ALA A 178 9.48 12.32 -1.96
N ILE A 179 10.73 12.63 -2.33
CA ILE A 179 11.73 13.17 -1.42
C ILE A 179 11.56 14.68 -1.37
N VAL A 180 11.40 15.22 -0.17
CA VAL A 180 11.08 16.62 0.10
C VAL A 180 11.98 17.20 1.19
N VAL A 181 12.15 18.52 1.20
CA VAL A 181 12.82 19.24 2.30
C VAL A 181 11.77 19.88 3.21
N ASN A 182 11.06 20.93 2.74
CA ASN A 182 9.91 21.49 3.45
C ASN A 182 8.62 21.43 2.63
N MET A 183 8.72 21.42 1.29
CA MET A 183 7.57 21.24 0.41
C MET A 183 6.76 20.00 0.74
N LEU A 184 5.44 20.09 0.53
CA LEU A 184 4.44 19.04 0.80
C LEU A 184 4.27 18.64 2.27
N LEU A 185 5.09 19.18 3.20
CA LEU A 185 4.89 18.99 4.64
C LEU A 185 3.77 19.91 5.18
N THR A 186 3.55 21.04 4.51
CA THR A 186 2.41 21.95 4.71
C THR A 186 1.54 22.03 3.44
N GLY A 187 0.23 22.26 3.60
CA GLY A 187 -0.68 22.57 2.47
C GLY A 187 -1.05 21.44 1.50
N PHE A 188 -0.23 20.39 1.35
CA PHE A 188 -0.56 19.21 0.55
C PHE A 188 -1.37 18.21 1.40
N ASP A 189 -2.41 17.59 0.83
CA ASP A 189 -2.72 16.22 1.24
C ASP A 189 -3.51 15.38 0.23
N ALA A 190 -3.22 14.10 0.36
CA ALA A 190 -3.73 13.00 -0.43
C ALA A 190 -4.26 11.93 0.52
N THR A 191 -5.43 11.38 0.20
CA THR A 191 -6.00 10.27 0.95
C THR A 191 -5.17 8.99 0.78
N THR A 192 -4.46 8.88 -0.35
CA THR A 192 -3.58 7.77 -0.75
C THR A 192 -2.20 7.78 -0.09
N LEU A 193 -1.86 8.81 0.69
CA LEU A 193 -0.59 8.93 1.40
C LEU A 193 -0.75 8.45 2.83
N ASN A 194 -0.09 7.36 3.20
CA ASN A 194 -0.18 6.79 4.55
C ASN A 194 1.13 6.83 5.32
N THR A 195 2.29 6.98 4.67
CA THR A 195 3.59 6.83 5.31
C THR A 195 4.43 8.08 5.12
N LEU A 196 5.06 8.55 6.21
CA LEU A 196 6.03 9.63 6.22
C LEU A 196 7.34 9.11 6.83
N TRP A 197 8.38 9.07 6.02
CA TRP A 197 9.75 8.78 6.44
C TRP A 197 10.44 10.09 6.83
N VAL A 198 11.00 10.18 8.03
CA VAL A 198 11.53 11.43 8.58
C VAL A 198 13.00 11.28 8.94
N ASP A 199 13.86 11.96 8.18
CA ASP A 199 15.25 12.25 8.54
C ASP A 199 15.49 13.77 8.63
N LYS A 200 14.59 14.45 9.34
CA LYS A 200 14.59 15.90 9.55
C LYS A 200 14.30 16.20 11.02
N ASN A 201 14.92 17.24 11.56
CA ASN A 201 14.58 17.69 12.91
C ASN A 201 13.27 18.51 12.90
N LEU A 202 12.14 17.84 13.02
CA LEU A 202 10.82 18.48 13.09
C LEU A 202 10.52 18.89 14.54
N LYS A 203 10.09 20.13 14.75
CA LYS A 203 9.74 20.67 16.08
C LYS A 203 8.32 21.21 16.10
N GLN A 204 7.65 21.08 17.25
CA GLN A 204 6.39 21.77 17.59
C GLN A 204 5.32 21.71 16.47
N HIS A 205 4.95 22.86 15.90
CA HIS A 205 3.87 23.00 14.91
C HIS A 205 4.18 22.25 13.61
N GLY A 206 5.42 22.31 13.12
CA GLY A 206 5.85 21.62 11.91
C GLY A 206 5.74 20.10 12.01
N LEU A 207 6.00 19.54 13.19
CA LEU A 207 5.85 18.12 13.46
C LEU A 207 4.38 17.68 13.33
N MET A 208 3.47 18.36 14.03
CA MET A 208 2.04 18.02 13.99
C MET A 208 1.41 18.21 12.61
N GLN A 209 1.83 19.23 11.87
CA GLN A 209 1.37 19.47 10.50
C GLN A 209 1.81 18.35 9.56
N ALA A 210 3.10 18.01 9.54
CA ALA A 210 3.65 16.93 8.73
C ALA A 210 3.02 15.59 9.09
N PHE A 211 2.84 15.33 10.38
CA PHE A 211 2.23 14.09 10.88
C PHE A 211 0.78 14.04 10.39
N SER A 212 -0.02 15.09 10.58
CA SER A 212 -1.44 15.12 10.16
C SER A 212 -1.69 14.73 8.69
N ARG A 213 -0.70 14.90 7.81
CA ARG A 213 -0.79 14.56 6.37
C ARG A 213 -1.07 13.08 6.13
N THR A 214 -0.54 12.21 6.98
CA THR A 214 -0.70 10.75 6.85
C THR A 214 -2.05 10.26 7.37
N ASN A 215 -2.85 11.12 8.03
CA ASN A 215 -4.04 10.71 8.79
C ASN A 215 -5.38 11.03 8.12
N ARG A 216 -5.39 11.46 6.86
CA ARG A 216 -6.64 11.59 6.09
C ARG A 216 -7.25 10.21 5.89
N ILE A 217 -8.36 9.93 6.58
CA ILE A 217 -9.12 8.67 6.46
C ILE A 217 -9.61 8.57 5.02
N LEU A 218 -9.22 7.50 4.34
CA LEU A 218 -9.71 7.19 2.99
C LEU A 218 -10.83 6.16 3.11
N ASN A 219 -10.47 4.96 3.58
CA ASN A 219 -11.32 3.78 3.72
C ASN A 219 -10.90 2.99 4.98
N SER A 220 -11.58 1.90 5.31
CA SER A 220 -11.30 0.98 6.43
C SER A 220 -9.85 0.43 6.49
N VAL A 221 -9.12 0.41 5.37
CA VAL A 221 -7.69 0.00 5.28
C VAL A 221 -6.75 0.94 6.05
N LYS A 222 -7.05 2.25 6.03
CA LYS A 222 -6.13 3.30 6.50
C LYS A 222 -6.50 3.73 7.91
N THR A 223 -6.09 2.91 8.86
CA THR A 223 -6.37 3.07 10.28
C THR A 223 -5.59 4.19 10.95
N PHE A 224 -4.36 4.41 10.52
CA PHE A 224 -3.46 5.44 11.05
C PHE A 224 -2.38 5.75 10.00
N GLY A 225 -1.73 6.89 10.18
CA GLY A 225 -0.53 7.24 9.44
C GLY A 225 0.70 6.59 10.06
N ASN A 226 1.56 6.04 9.21
CA ASN A 226 2.86 5.50 9.59
C ASN A 226 3.89 6.62 9.55
N ILE A 227 4.59 6.82 10.65
CA ILE A 227 5.64 7.82 10.76
C ILE A 227 6.90 7.12 11.24
N VAL A 228 7.88 7.06 10.35
CA VAL A 228 9.12 6.34 10.62
C VAL A 228 10.23 7.37 10.76
N CYS A 229 10.79 7.47 11.96
CA CYS A 229 11.80 8.47 12.30
C CYS A 229 13.19 7.83 12.32
N PHE A 230 14.13 8.43 11.59
CA PHE A 230 15.56 8.05 11.61
C PHE A 230 16.39 8.90 12.57
N ARG A 231 15.70 9.72 13.36
CA ARG A 231 16.21 10.56 14.45
C ARG A 231 15.33 10.33 15.67
N ASP A 232 15.90 10.49 16.85
CA ASP A 232 15.10 10.46 18.08
C ASP A 232 14.29 11.76 18.16
N LEU A 233 12.99 11.67 17.90
CA LEU A 233 12.04 12.80 17.96
C LEU A 233 11.03 12.63 19.10
N ARG A 234 11.26 11.68 20.03
CA ARG A 234 10.27 11.33 21.06
C ARG A 234 9.91 12.52 21.94
N GLN A 235 10.91 13.27 22.38
CA GLN A 235 10.69 14.44 23.24
C GLN A 235 9.96 15.55 22.48
N GLU A 236 10.29 15.77 21.22
CA GLU A 236 9.68 16.78 20.35
C GLU A 236 8.21 16.44 20.04
N VAL A 237 7.90 15.15 19.90
CA VAL A 237 6.52 14.64 19.78
C VAL A 237 5.76 14.89 21.08
N ASP A 238 6.33 14.51 22.24
CA ASP A 238 5.70 14.69 23.54
C ASP A 238 5.43 16.18 23.84
N ASP A 239 6.40 17.05 23.55
CA ASP A 239 6.30 18.50 23.72
C ASP A 239 5.24 19.11 22.80
N ALA A 240 5.21 18.69 21.52
CA ALA A 240 4.19 19.13 20.58
C ALA A 240 2.79 18.70 21.06
N LEU A 241 2.63 17.45 21.48
CA LEU A 241 1.34 16.96 22.00
C LEU A 241 0.90 17.67 23.28
N ALA A 242 1.83 18.02 24.17
CA ALA A 242 1.55 18.78 25.37
C ALA A 242 1.07 20.22 25.07
N LEU A 243 1.55 20.82 23.99
CA LEU A 243 1.12 22.15 23.51
C LEU A 243 -0.29 22.16 22.90
N PHE A 244 -0.73 21.04 22.29
CA PHE A 244 -2.05 20.92 21.65
C PHE A 244 -3.09 20.14 22.48
N GLY A 245 -2.68 19.51 23.59
CA GLY A 245 -3.55 18.77 24.49
C GLY A 245 -4.23 19.67 25.52
N ASP A 246 -5.56 19.71 25.51
CA ASP A 246 -6.33 20.32 26.60
C ASP A 246 -6.09 19.52 27.89
N LYS A 247 -5.85 20.18 29.03
CA LYS A 247 -5.50 19.52 30.31
C LYS A 247 -6.60 18.57 30.81
N ASP A 248 -7.82 18.73 30.30
CA ASP A 248 -8.98 17.87 30.58
C ASP A 248 -9.37 16.93 29.42
N ALA A 249 -8.74 17.04 28.24
CA ALA A 249 -8.91 16.08 27.15
C ALA A 249 -8.03 14.84 27.38
N LYS A 250 -8.49 13.94 28.25
CA LYS A 250 -7.99 12.55 28.37
C LYS A 250 -8.31 11.70 27.13
N GLY A 251 -8.07 12.24 25.94
CA GLY A 251 -8.20 11.59 24.65
C GLY A 251 -6.91 11.67 23.83
N THR A 252 -5.76 11.77 24.52
CA THR A 252 -4.42 11.78 23.92
C THR A 252 -4.14 10.39 23.36
N VAL A 253 -4.56 10.11 22.12
CA VAL A 253 -4.23 8.85 21.45
C VAL A 253 -2.86 8.94 20.80
N VAL A 254 -1.84 9.03 21.66
CA VAL A 254 -0.55 8.42 21.35
C VAL A 254 -0.82 6.91 21.30
N LEU A 255 -0.46 6.26 20.19
CA LEU A 255 -0.49 4.81 20.14
C LEU A 255 0.32 4.29 21.33
N LYS A 256 -0.26 3.37 22.10
CA LYS A 256 0.43 2.75 23.24
C LYS A 256 1.77 2.14 22.78
N PRO A 257 2.75 1.99 23.68
CA PRO A 257 3.97 1.25 23.38
C PRO A 257 3.65 -0.12 22.76
N TYR A 258 4.49 -0.56 21.82
CA TYR A 258 4.36 -1.86 21.14
C TYR A 258 4.04 -3.01 22.12
N ALA A 259 4.77 -3.07 23.23
CA ALA A 259 4.60 -4.09 24.26
C ALA A 259 3.18 -4.13 24.85
N GLU A 260 2.50 -2.98 24.98
CA GLU A 260 1.12 -2.94 25.48
C GLU A 260 0.13 -3.46 24.43
N TYR A 261 0.32 -3.12 23.15
CA TYR A 261 -0.51 -3.67 22.08
C TYR A 261 -0.32 -5.17 21.92
N LEU A 262 0.93 -5.64 21.99
CA LEU A 262 1.24 -7.06 21.92
C LEU A 262 0.66 -7.82 23.11
N ALA A 263 0.76 -7.28 24.33
CA ALA A 263 0.16 -7.89 25.51
C ALA A 263 -1.36 -7.99 25.37
N ALA A 264 -2.03 -6.90 24.95
CA ALA A 264 -3.48 -6.90 24.73
C ALA A 264 -3.90 -7.85 23.60
N TYR A 265 -3.12 -7.93 22.52
CA TYR A 265 -3.32 -8.87 21.43
C TYR A 265 -3.21 -10.32 21.91
N THR A 266 -2.11 -10.65 22.59
CA THR A 266 -1.83 -11.98 23.12
C THR A 266 -2.90 -12.43 24.12
N GLU A 267 -3.35 -11.52 24.99
CA GLU A 267 -4.44 -11.79 25.93
C GLU A 267 -5.75 -12.12 25.19
N LYS A 268 -6.12 -11.32 24.18
CA LYS A 268 -7.34 -11.57 23.40
C LYS A 268 -7.24 -12.84 22.56
N VAL A 269 -6.09 -13.14 21.97
CA VAL A 269 -5.86 -14.41 21.27
C VAL A 269 -5.99 -15.58 22.24
N SER A 270 -5.44 -15.48 23.45
CA SER A 270 -5.62 -16.50 24.48
C SER A 270 -7.10 -16.69 24.87
N GLN A 271 -7.86 -15.59 24.99
CA GLN A 271 -9.31 -15.65 25.23
C GLN A 271 -10.06 -16.30 24.05
N LEU A 272 -9.67 -16.00 22.81
CA LEU A 272 -10.25 -16.57 21.60
C LEU A 272 -10.06 -18.09 21.57
N LEU A 273 -8.81 -18.54 21.70
CA LEU A 273 -8.46 -19.96 21.67
C LEU A 273 -9.14 -20.75 22.81
N LYS A 274 -9.34 -20.12 23.98
CA LYS A 274 -9.98 -20.77 25.14
C LYS A 274 -11.50 -20.82 25.04
N ARG A 275 -12.15 -19.76 24.54
CA ARG A 275 -13.62 -19.63 24.51
C ARG A 275 -14.24 -20.17 23.23
N PHE A 276 -13.49 -20.13 22.14
CA PHE A 276 -13.95 -20.48 20.79
C PHE A 276 -12.90 -21.37 20.11
N PRO A 277 -12.64 -22.58 20.63
CA PRO A 277 -11.68 -23.49 19.99
C PRO A 277 -12.14 -23.87 18.57
N LEU A 278 -11.19 -23.98 17.64
CA LEU A 278 -11.48 -24.39 16.26
C LEU A 278 -12.04 -25.82 16.23
N GLY A 279 -13.09 -26.03 15.43
CA GLY A 279 -13.78 -27.32 15.28
C GLY A 279 -15.03 -27.49 16.16
N GLU A 280 -15.29 -26.58 17.09
CA GLU A 280 -16.54 -26.53 17.85
C GLU A 280 -17.51 -25.50 17.28
N GLU A 281 -18.79 -25.85 17.22
CA GLU A 281 -19.82 -24.94 16.71
C GLU A 281 -20.16 -23.86 17.75
N ILE A 282 -20.20 -22.60 17.33
CA ILE A 282 -20.59 -21.48 18.21
C ILE A 282 -22.11 -21.41 18.29
N VAL A 283 -22.65 -22.08 19.31
CA VAL A 283 -24.10 -22.17 19.53
C VAL A 283 -24.59 -21.02 20.43
N GLY A 284 -25.62 -20.33 19.98
CA GLY A 284 -26.33 -19.30 20.74
C GLY A 284 -25.97 -17.87 20.32
N GLU A 285 -27.00 -17.02 20.22
CA GLU A 285 -26.88 -15.66 19.68
C GLU A 285 -25.85 -14.80 20.44
N GLN A 286 -25.83 -14.91 21.77
CA GLN A 286 -24.90 -14.18 22.62
C GLN A 286 -23.45 -14.66 22.40
N ALA A 287 -23.22 -15.97 22.25
CA ALA A 287 -21.90 -16.52 22.00
C ALA A 287 -21.34 -16.08 20.64
N GLN A 288 -22.21 -16.03 19.62
CA GLN A 288 -21.86 -15.50 18.30
C GLN A 288 -21.50 -14.01 18.35
N LYS A 289 -22.27 -13.20 19.11
CA LYS A 289 -21.97 -11.77 19.31
C LYS A 289 -20.64 -11.56 20.04
N ASP A 290 -20.40 -12.34 21.09
CA ASP A 290 -19.15 -12.31 21.84
C ASP A 290 -17.95 -12.67 20.95
N PHE A 291 -18.09 -13.69 20.10
CA PHE A 291 -17.07 -14.06 19.12
C PHE A 291 -16.77 -12.93 18.13
N LEU A 292 -17.81 -12.36 17.48
CA LEU A 292 -17.64 -11.25 16.54
C LEU A 292 -16.92 -10.07 17.21
N THR A 293 -17.33 -9.70 18.42
CA THR A 293 -16.72 -8.57 19.16
C THR A 293 -15.25 -8.85 19.51
N LEU A 294 -14.96 -10.06 19.98
CA LEU A 294 -13.62 -10.48 20.36
C LEU A 294 -12.69 -10.54 19.15
N PHE A 295 -13.12 -11.22 18.08
CA PHE A 295 -12.32 -11.42 16.88
C PHE A 295 -12.13 -10.11 16.10
N GLY A 296 -13.15 -9.27 15.98
CA GLY A 296 -13.01 -7.91 15.43
C GLY A 296 -11.98 -7.07 16.18
N SER A 297 -11.94 -7.19 17.52
CA SER A 297 -10.91 -6.53 18.34
C SER A 297 -9.50 -7.08 18.10
N ILE A 298 -9.36 -8.39 17.87
CA ILE A 298 -8.08 -9.03 17.52
C ILE A 298 -7.61 -8.54 16.17
N LEU A 299 -8.49 -8.49 15.16
CA LEU A 299 -8.16 -7.98 13.83
C LEU A 299 -7.70 -6.51 13.86
N ARG A 300 -8.37 -5.66 14.66
CA ARG A 300 -7.93 -4.27 14.88
C ARG A 300 -6.53 -4.18 15.48
N LEU A 301 -6.28 -4.91 16.57
CA LEU A 301 -4.97 -4.93 17.22
C LEU A 301 -3.89 -5.48 16.29
N ARG A 302 -4.19 -6.55 15.56
CA ARG A 302 -3.28 -7.15 14.59
C ARG A 302 -2.93 -6.18 13.47
N ASN A 303 -3.92 -5.47 12.91
CA ASN A 303 -3.66 -4.45 11.89
C ASN A 303 -2.82 -3.27 12.41
N ILE A 304 -2.93 -2.93 13.70
CA ILE A 304 -2.01 -1.98 14.35
C ILE A 304 -0.60 -2.58 14.46
N LEU A 305 -0.50 -3.80 14.98
CA LEU A 305 0.76 -4.49 15.22
C LEU A 305 1.53 -4.80 13.92
N GLN A 306 0.84 -5.05 12.80
CA GLN A 306 1.46 -5.24 11.49
C GLN A 306 2.29 -4.05 10.99
N ALA A 307 2.05 -2.86 11.54
CA ALA A 307 2.87 -1.68 11.23
C ALA A 307 4.24 -1.72 11.92
N PHE A 308 4.44 -2.56 12.94
CA PHE A 308 5.70 -2.70 13.67
C PHE A 308 6.54 -3.85 13.07
N ASP A 309 7.85 -3.65 12.94
CA ASP A 309 8.74 -4.62 12.29
C ASP A 309 8.84 -5.94 13.09
N ASP A 310 8.91 -5.82 14.43
CA ASP A 310 9.09 -6.94 15.36
C ASP A 310 7.88 -7.90 15.39
N PHE A 311 6.67 -7.45 15.01
CA PHE A 311 5.44 -8.24 15.14
C PHE A 311 5.42 -9.52 14.31
N SER A 312 6.06 -9.53 13.14
CA SER A 312 6.11 -10.71 12.27
C SER A 312 6.64 -11.97 12.98
N ASN A 313 7.57 -11.79 13.93
CA ASN A 313 8.17 -12.87 14.71
C ASN A 313 7.43 -13.18 16.02
N GLU A 314 6.52 -12.28 16.45
CA GLU A 314 5.83 -12.35 17.74
C GLU A 314 4.30 -12.59 17.57
N ASP A 315 3.83 -12.85 16.35
CA ASP A 315 2.44 -13.18 16.08
C ASP A 315 2.10 -14.57 16.66
N VAL A 316 1.38 -14.58 17.78
CA VAL A 316 0.96 -15.81 18.50
C VAL A 316 -0.15 -16.59 17.81
N LEU A 317 -0.85 -15.99 16.83
CA LEU A 317 -1.90 -16.64 16.07
C LEU A 317 -1.32 -17.13 14.75
N SER A 318 -1.33 -18.44 14.53
CA SER A 318 -0.81 -18.99 13.28
C SER A 318 -1.61 -18.47 12.08
N LEU A 319 -0.97 -18.35 10.91
CA LEU A 319 -1.65 -17.93 9.68
C LEU A 319 -2.86 -18.82 9.36
N ARG A 320 -2.77 -20.12 9.65
CA ARG A 320 -3.87 -21.08 9.48
C ARG A 320 -5.04 -20.78 10.43
N ASP A 321 -4.77 -20.67 11.72
CA ASP A 321 -5.83 -20.44 12.71
C ASP A 321 -6.52 -19.09 12.46
N LEU A 322 -5.74 -18.06 12.12
CA LEU A 322 -6.27 -16.75 11.74
C LEU A 322 -7.29 -16.86 10.60
N GLN A 323 -6.98 -17.63 9.56
CA GLN A 323 -7.88 -17.80 8.42
C GLN A 323 -9.13 -18.62 8.76
N ASP A 324 -8.99 -19.66 9.56
CA ASP A 324 -10.12 -20.46 10.01
C ASP A 324 -11.10 -19.58 10.83
N TYR A 325 -10.57 -18.74 11.71
CA TYR A 325 -11.38 -17.76 12.44
C TYR A 325 -11.94 -16.64 11.55
N GLN A 326 -11.21 -16.18 10.53
CA GLN A 326 -11.71 -15.21 9.55
C GLN A 326 -12.89 -15.77 8.76
N SER A 327 -12.81 -17.02 8.33
CA SER A 327 -13.90 -17.72 7.65
C SER A 327 -15.15 -17.76 8.54
N LEU A 328 -14.98 -18.19 9.79
CA LEU A 328 -16.07 -18.24 10.77
C LEU A 328 -16.68 -16.85 11.06
N TYR A 329 -15.85 -15.81 11.12
CA TYR A 329 -16.28 -14.43 11.31
C TYR A 329 -17.13 -13.92 10.15
N ILE A 330 -16.71 -14.16 8.91
CA ILE A 330 -17.46 -13.79 7.71
C ILE A 330 -18.82 -14.50 7.69
N ASP A 331 -18.83 -15.81 7.93
CA ASP A 331 -20.05 -16.61 7.88
C ASP A 331 -21.08 -16.14 8.91
N LEU A 332 -20.65 -15.93 10.17
CA LEU A 332 -21.51 -15.42 11.23
C LEU A 332 -22.01 -13.99 10.96
N TYR A 333 -21.16 -13.13 10.39
CA TYR A 333 -21.54 -11.77 10.02
C TYR A 333 -22.58 -11.75 8.90
N GLN A 334 -22.41 -12.59 7.85
CA GLN A 334 -23.37 -12.70 6.75
C GLN A 334 -24.73 -13.24 7.21
N GLN A 335 -24.72 -14.27 8.06
CA GLN A 335 -25.94 -14.83 8.64
C GLN A 335 -26.73 -13.75 9.40
N ARG A 336 -26.08 -12.94 10.25
CA ARG A 336 -26.75 -11.81 10.93
C ARG A 336 -27.28 -10.76 9.97
N ARG A 337 -26.48 -10.35 8.98
CA ARG A 337 -26.89 -9.33 8.00
C ARG A 337 -28.13 -9.76 7.21
N SER A 338 -28.23 -11.04 6.85
CA SER A 338 -29.41 -11.60 6.19
C SER A 338 -30.67 -11.63 7.09
N HIS A 339 -30.49 -11.65 8.41
CA HIS A 339 -31.57 -11.66 9.40
C HIS A 339 -32.03 -10.23 9.79
N GLU A 340 -31.13 -9.24 9.73
CA GLU A 340 -31.41 -7.83 10.05
C GLU A 340 -32.02 -7.03 8.87
N GLU A 341 -31.92 -7.51 7.62
CA GLU A 341 -32.65 -6.90 6.49
C GLU A 341 -34.19 -7.05 6.56
N ALA A 342 -34.70 -7.77 7.57
CA ALA A 342 -36.14 -7.86 7.86
C ALA A 342 -36.67 -6.77 8.82
N ASP A 343 -35.79 -6.08 9.58
CA ASP A 343 -36.17 -4.97 10.46
C ASP A 343 -35.20 -3.80 10.30
N LYS A 344 -35.70 -2.68 9.77
CA LYS A 344 -34.91 -1.44 9.64
C LYS A 344 -34.50 -0.94 11.04
N GLU A 345 -33.23 -1.07 11.40
CA GLU A 345 -32.36 0.02 11.87
C GLU A 345 -31.02 -0.47 12.47
N ILE A 346 -29.94 0.22 12.05
CA ILE A 346 -28.62 0.40 12.69
C ILE A 346 -27.76 -0.87 12.83
N ILE A 347 -27.07 -1.24 11.75
CA ILE A 347 -25.82 -2.00 11.87
C ILE A 347 -24.76 -1.02 12.42
N ASN A 348 -24.20 -1.33 13.58
CA ASN A 348 -23.14 -0.56 14.23
C ASN A 348 -21.92 -0.43 13.28
N ASP A 349 -21.52 0.80 12.92
CA ASP A 349 -20.45 1.09 11.94
C ASP A 349 -19.13 0.33 12.22
N ASP A 350 -18.84 0.06 13.50
CA ASP A 350 -17.66 -0.68 13.95
C ASP A 350 -17.60 -2.13 13.40
N VAL A 351 -18.76 -2.80 13.28
CA VAL A 351 -18.84 -4.19 12.81
C VAL A 351 -18.76 -4.25 11.28
N VAL A 352 -19.27 -3.23 10.60
CA VAL A 352 -19.09 -3.06 9.14
C VAL A 352 -17.60 -2.88 8.82
N PHE A 353 -16.90 -2.07 9.61
CA PHE A 353 -15.48 -1.80 9.46
C PHE A 353 -14.61 -3.06 9.62
N GLU A 354 -14.89 -3.89 10.62
CA GLU A 354 -14.16 -5.14 10.86
C GLU A 354 -14.39 -6.16 9.74
N ALA A 355 -15.62 -6.26 9.23
CA ALA A 355 -15.94 -7.09 8.07
C ALA A 355 -15.26 -6.60 6.77
N GLU A 356 -15.11 -5.30 6.57
CA GLU A 356 -14.33 -4.74 5.46
C GLU A 356 -12.82 -5.03 5.60
N LEU A 357 -12.27 -4.96 6.82
CA LEU A 357 -10.90 -5.39 7.11
C LEU A 357 -10.67 -6.85 6.73
N VAL A 358 -11.60 -7.76 7.07
CA VAL A 358 -11.49 -9.18 6.67
C VAL A 358 -11.58 -9.32 5.14
N LYS A 359 -12.50 -8.61 4.48
CA LYS A 359 -12.64 -8.60 3.01
C LYS A 359 -11.39 -8.11 2.28
N GLN A 360 -10.59 -7.25 2.90
CA GLN A 360 -9.34 -6.72 2.30
C GLN A 360 -8.10 -7.53 2.67
N ILE A 361 -8.15 -8.31 3.76
CA ILE A 361 -7.15 -9.34 4.11
C ILE A 361 -7.36 -10.62 3.29
N GLU A 362 -8.44 -10.70 2.51
CA GLU A 362 -8.81 -11.85 1.67
C GLU A 362 -7.63 -12.38 0.84
N VAL A 363 -7.08 -13.48 1.38
CA VAL A 363 -6.32 -14.55 0.73
C VAL A 363 -5.35 -14.06 -0.35
N ASN A 364 -4.12 -13.81 0.08
CA ASN A 364 -2.98 -13.75 -0.82
C ASN A 364 -2.87 -15.08 -1.58
N ILE A 365 -2.76 -15.02 -2.91
CA ILE A 365 -2.58 -16.20 -3.75
C ILE A 365 -1.39 -17.05 -3.31
N ASP A 366 -0.40 -16.42 -2.67
CA ASP A 366 0.75 -17.07 -2.06
C ASP A 366 0.35 -18.15 -1.06
N TYR A 367 -0.71 -17.95 -0.26
CA TYR A 367 -1.18 -18.98 0.68
C TYR A 367 -1.84 -20.17 -0.02
N ILE A 368 -2.60 -19.91 -1.08
CA ILE A 368 -3.14 -20.99 -1.92
C ILE A 368 -1.96 -21.79 -2.50
N LEU A 369 -0.91 -21.12 -2.97
CA LEU A 369 0.29 -21.77 -3.49
C LEU A 369 1.06 -22.53 -2.42
N GLU A 370 1.09 -22.08 -1.16
CA GLU A 370 1.63 -22.83 -0.02
C GLU A 370 0.82 -24.10 0.26
N LEU A 371 -0.51 -24.03 0.24
CA LEU A 371 -1.37 -25.22 0.40
C LEU A 371 -1.17 -26.20 -0.76
N VAL A 372 -1.03 -25.68 -1.98
CA VAL A 372 -0.75 -26.50 -3.17
C VAL A 372 0.64 -27.14 -3.08
N ALA A 373 1.66 -26.40 -2.61
CA ALA A 373 3.00 -26.94 -2.37
C ALA A 373 2.97 -28.03 -1.29
N LYS A 374 2.22 -27.83 -0.21
CA LYS A 374 2.03 -28.85 0.84
C LYS A 374 1.31 -30.09 0.31
N TYR A 375 0.30 -29.92 -0.54
CA TYR A 375 -0.38 -31.03 -1.19
C TYR A 375 0.57 -31.80 -2.12
N HIS A 376 1.43 -31.07 -2.84
CA HIS A 376 2.44 -31.63 -3.74
C HIS A 376 3.54 -32.39 -2.99
N ASP A 377 4.13 -31.79 -1.95
CA ASP A 377 5.15 -32.41 -1.07
C ASP A 377 4.60 -33.64 -0.34
N GLY A 378 3.30 -33.63 -0.04
CA GLY A 378 2.53 -34.77 0.48
C GLY A 378 2.19 -35.83 -0.58
N HIS A 379 2.84 -35.82 -1.74
CA HIS A 379 2.61 -36.75 -2.87
C HIS A 379 1.17 -36.77 -3.39
N MET A 380 0.42 -35.69 -3.18
CA MET A 380 -0.97 -35.54 -3.65
C MET A 380 -1.94 -36.57 -3.06
N GLU A 381 -1.65 -37.09 -1.87
CA GLU A 381 -2.48 -38.13 -1.23
C GLU A 381 -3.55 -37.53 -0.29
N ASP A 382 -3.24 -36.42 0.39
CA ASP A 382 -4.13 -35.80 1.36
C ASP A 382 -5.20 -34.92 0.71
N LYS A 383 -6.33 -35.55 0.38
CA LYS A 383 -7.49 -34.89 -0.23
C LYS A 383 -8.16 -33.87 0.70
N SER A 384 -7.84 -33.83 2.00
CA SER A 384 -8.36 -32.79 2.88
C SER A 384 -7.80 -31.41 2.54
N ILE A 385 -6.56 -31.35 2.04
CA ILE A 385 -5.91 -30.11 1.59
C ILE A 385 -6.64 -29.52 0.36
N LEU A 386 -7.13 -30.36 -0.55
CA LEU A 386 -7.96 -29.89 -1.68
C LEU A 386 -9.29 -29.28 -1.22
N ALA A 387 -9.89 -29.84 -0.17
CA ALA A 387 -11.10 -29.29 0.42
C ALA A 387 -10.82 -27.94 1.10
N ASP A 388 -9.66 -27.80 1.74
CA ASP A 388 -9.22 -26.54 2.34
C ASP A 388 -8.94 -25.48 1.28
N ILE A 389 -8.20 -25.80 0.21
CA ILE A 389 -7.97 -24.91 -0.96
C ILE A 389 -9.31 -24.41 -1.52
N SER A 390 -10.25 -25.33 -1.77
CA SER A 390 -11.57 -24.98 -2.31
C SER A 390 -12.36 -24.10 -1.34
N ARG A 391 -12.32 -24.38 -0.03
CA ARG A 391 -12.98 -23.55 0.99
C ARG A 391 -12.38 -22.14 1.02
N THR A 392 -11.05 -22.03 1.00
CA THR A 392 -10.33 -20.75 1.01
C THR A 392 -10.60 -19.92 -0.25
N ILE A 393 -10.71 -20.55 -1.42
CA ILE A 393 -11.13 -19.87 -2.65
C ILE A 393 -12.58 -19.36 -2.53
N MET A 394 -13.47 -20.18 -1.97
CA MET A 394 -14.87 -19.82 -1.81
C MET A 394 -15.09 -18.74 -0.74
N SER A 395 -14.19 -18.56 0.23
CA SER A 395 -14.29 -17.48 1.22
C SER A 395 -13.90 -16.11 0.69
N SER A 396 -13.19 -16.00 -0.44
CA SER A 396 -12.83 -14.71 -1.06
C SER A 396 -13.53 -14.48 -2.40
N PRO A 397 -14.37 -13.43 -2.53
CA PRO A 397 -14.91 -13.01 -3.83
C PRO A 397 -13.88 -12.75 -4.93
N ASP A 398 -12.66 -12.26 -4.62
CA ASP A 398 -11.60 -12.06 -5.62
C ASP A 398 -11.09 -13.41 -6.16
N LEU A 399 -10.82 -14.38 -5.27
CA LEU A 399 -10.34 -15.70 -5.67
C LEU A 399 -11.41 -16.56 -6.33
N ARG A 400 -12.70 -16.39 -6.01
CA ARG A 400 -13.80 -17.08 -6.71
C ARG A 400 -13.73 -16.88 -8.22
N SER A 401 -13.38 -15.68 -8.67
CA SER A 401 -13.24 -15.35 -10.10
C SER A 401 -12.06 -16.06 -10.78
N LYS A 402 -11.11 -16.58 -9.97
CA LYS A 402 -9.86 -17.24 -10.37
C LYS A 402 -9.86 -18.75 -10.07
N LYS A 403 -10.96 -19.26 -9.51
CA LYS A 403 -11.08 -20.64 -9.02
C LYS A 403 -10.63 -21.66 -10.06
N ASP A 404 -11.11 -21.53 -11.29
CA ASP A 404 -10.82 -22.49 -12.35
C ASP A 404 -9.35 -22.44 -12.81
N LEU A 405 -8.67 -21.30 -12.68
CA LEU A 405 -7.22 -21.21 -12.90
C LEU A 405 -6.45 -22.02 -11.86
N ILE A 406 -6.87 -21.91 -10.59
CA ILE A 406 -6.28 -22.63 -9.47
C ILE A 406 -6.58 -24.13 -9.58
N ASP A 407 -7.83 -24.51 -9.83
CA ASP A 407 -8.23 -25.90 -9.99
C ASP A 407 -7.46 -26.55 -11.15
N SER A 408 -7.39 -25.88 -12.31
CA SER A 408 -6.64 -26.39 -13.47
C SER A 408 -5.12 -26.45 -13.24
N PHE A 409 -4.57 -25.59 -12.37
CA PHE A 409 -3.17 -25.68 -11.98
C PHE A 409 -2.93 -26.91 -11.11
N VAL A 410 -3.78 -27.11 -10.10
CA VAL A 410 -3.69 -28.25 -9.18
C VAL A 410 -3.78 -29.57 -9.94
N GLU A 411 -4.65 -29.65 -10.94
CA GLU A 411 -4.76 -30.82 -11.83
C GLU A 411 -3.53 -31.04 -12.72
N SER A 412 -2.77 -29.98 -13.03
CA SER A 412 -1.61 -30.04 -13.92
C SER A 412 -0.28 -30.33 -13.24
N LEU A 413 -0.26 -30.37 -11.90
CA LEU A 413 0.95 -30.60 -11.11
C LEU A 413 1.51 -32.02 -11.33
N SER A 414 2.84 -32.12 -11.36
CA SER A 414 3.57 -33.40 -11.47
C SER A 414 4.60 -33.53 -10.34
N SER A 415 4.94 -34.75 -9.93
CA SER A 415 5.82 -34.98 -8.78
C SER A 415 7.25 -34.45 -9.01
N GLY A 416 7.79 -33.69 -8.05
CA GLY A 416 9.15 -33.14 -8.06
C GLY A 416 9.34 -31.75 -8.69
N ALA A 417 8.25 -31.01 -8.93
CA ALA A 417 8.27 -29.71 -9.57
C ALA A 417 8.19 -28.52 -8.58
N ASP A 418 8.67 -27.34 -8.98
CA ASP A 418 8.65 -26.11 -8.17
C ASP A 418 7.31 -25.40 -8.38
N VAL A 419 6.42 -25.51 -7.38
CA VAL A 419 5.05 -25.00 -7.42
C VAL A 419 4.97 -23.51 -7.76
N GLN A 420 5.92 -22.70 -7.30
CA GLN A 420 5.90 -21.25 -7.54
C GLN A 420 6.29 -20.91 -8.98
N ARG A 421 7.31 -21.59 -9.52
CA ARG A 421 7.70 -21.42 -10.93
C ARG A 421 6.62 -21.93 -11.87
N ASP A 422 6.10 -23.13 -11.59
CA ASP A 422 5.12 -23.79 -12.43
C ASP A 422 3.78 -23.04 -12.43
N TRP A 423 3.42 -22.40 -11.32
CA TRP A 423 2.27 -21.49 -11.27
C TRP A 423 2.41 -20.32 -12.25
N LYS A 424 3.58 -19.66 -12.27
CA LYS A 424 3.85 -18.55 -13.20
C LYS A 424 3.77 -19.02 -14.65
N GLU A 425 4.35 -20.17 -14.97
CA GLU A 425 4.29 -20.76 -16.31
C GLU A 425 2.84 -21.13 -16.70
N HIS A 426 2.06 -21.68 -15.77
CA HIS A 426 0.65 -22.00 -15.97
C HIS A 426 -0.18 -20.75 -16.25
N ILE A 427 0.02 -19.67 -15.49
CA ILE A 427 -0.67 -18.39 -15.71
C ILE A 427 -0.28 -17.79 -17.06
N VAL A 428 0.99 -17.79 -17.44
CA VAL A 428 1.42 -17.30 -18.76
C VAL A 428 0.73 -18.07 -19.88
N ARG A 429 0.68 -19.40 -19.77
CA ARG A 429 -0.03 -20.25 -20.74
C ARG A 429 -1.52 -19.95 -20.79
N LYS A 430 -2.19 -19.85 -19.64
CA LYS A 430 -3.64 -19.56 -19.57
C LYS A 430 -3.98 -18.17 -20.09
N LYS A 431 -3.15 -17.16 -19.81
CA LYS A 431 -3.27 -15.82 -20.40
C LYS A 431 -3.25 -15.90 -21.93
N GLN A 432 -2.28 -16.62 -22.49
CA GLN A 432 -2.18 -16.80 -23.94
C GLN A 432 -3.40 -17.52 -24.53
N GLU A 433 -3.80 -18.66 -23.97
CA GLU A 433 -4.95 -19.45 -24.44
C GLU A 433 -6.25 -18.62 -24.44
N GLU A 434 -6.53 -17.90 -23.35
CA GLU A 434 -7.74 -17.09 -23.22
C GLU A 434 -7.72 -15.86 -24.13
N PHE A 435 -6.55 -15.21 -24.29
CA PHE A 435 -6.37 -14.11 -25.22
C PHE A 435 -6.62 -14.54 -26.68
N GLU A 436 -6.00 -15.64 -27.11
CA GLU A 436 -6.17 -16.19 -28.45
C GLU A 436 -7.63 -16.55 -28.73
N ARG A 437 -8.32 -17.10 -27.72
CA ARG A 437 -9.76 -17.38 -27.81
C ARG A 437 -10.57 -16.10 -28.04
N ILE A 438 -10.33 -15.04 -27.27
CA ILE A 438 -11.03 -13.75 -27.45
C ILE A 438 -10.76 -13.18 -28.85
N VAL A 439 -9.50 -13.18 -29.29
CA VAL A 439 -9.11 -12.68 -30.62
C VAL A 439 -9.76 -13.49 -31.73
N SER A 440 -9.82 -14.81 -31.61
CA SER A 440 -10.42 -15.70 -32.60
C SER A 440 -11.95 -15.56 -32.65
N GLU A 441 -12.63 -15.57 -31.51
CA GLU A 441 -14.09 -15.50 -31.43
C GLU A 441 -14.63 -14.12 -31.88
N GLU A 442 -13.90 -13.05 -31.58
CA GLU A 442 -14.29 -11.68 -31.97
C GLU A 442 -13.67 -11.25 -33.31
N HIS A 443 -12.90 -12.14 -33.97
CA HIS A 443 -12.21 -11.89 -35.23
C HIS A 443 -11.37 -10.59 -35.21
N LEU A 444 -10.65 -10.36 -34.12
CA LEU A 444 -9.85 -9.16 -33.90
C LEU A 444 -8.54 -9.21 -34.69
N LYS A 445 -7.98 -8.04 -34.97
CA LYS A 445 -6.63 -7.93 -35.53
C LYS A 445 -5.59 -8.23 -34.44
N THR A 446 -5.02 -9.44 -34.48
CA THR A 446 -4.14 -9.99 -33.44
C THR A 446 -3.08 -9.02 -32.93
N GLY A 447 -2.26 -8.44 -33.81
CA GLY A 447 -1.16 -7.56 -33.36
C GLY A 447 -1.62 -6.27 -32.68
N LEU A 448 -2.80 -5.73 -33.04
CA LEU A 448 -3.35 -4.55 -32.37
C LEU A 448 -4.02 -4.91 -31.05
N ALA A 449 -4.67 -6.07 -30.98
CA ALA A 449 -5.27 -6.58 -29.74
C ALA A 449 -4.20 -6.93 -28.69
N GLU A 450 -3.06 -7.48 -29.14
CA GLU A 450 -1.94 -7.83 -28.27
C GLU A 450 -1.31 -6.57 -27.65
N GLN A 451 -1.00 -5.57 -28.48
CA GLN A 451 -0.49 -4.29 -28.00
C GLN A 451 -1.48 -3.61 -27.05
N PHE A 452 -2.78 -3.63 -27.38
CA PHE A 452 -3.82 -3.06 -26.54
C PHE A 452 -3.85 -3.69 -25.14
N ILE A 453 -3.76 -5.02 -25.05
CA ILE A 453 -3.77 -5.71 -23.76
C ILE A 453 -2.48 -5.47 -22.97
N ILE A 454 -1.31 -5.45 -23.63
CA ILE A 454 -0.03 -5.09 -22.99
C ILE A 454 -0.13 -3.69 -22.36
N ASP A 455 -0.68 -2.73 -23.11
CA ASP A 455 -0.88 -1.36 -22.63
C ASP A 455 -1.85 -1.33 -21.45
N CYS A 456 -2.97 -2.07 -21.50
CA CYS A 456 -3.92 -2.17 -20.38
C CYS A 456 -3.27 -2.71 -19.10
N PHE A 457 -2.44 -3.75 -19.18
CA PHE A 457 -1.72 -4.28 -18.01
C PHE A 457 -0.67 -3.30 -17.46
N LYS A 458 -0.02 -2.54 -18.35
CA LYS A 458 0.96 -1.52 -17.96
C LYS A 458 0.29 -0.29 -17.33
N GLU A 459 -0.85 0.13 -17.85
CA GLU A 459 -1.63 1.29 -17.39
C GLU A 459 -2.51 0.93 -16.17
N GLY A 460 -2.81 -0.36 -15.97
CA GLY A 460 -3.56 -0.87 -14.81
C GLY A 460 -5.07 -0.65 -14.92
N TYR A 461 -5.61 -0.42 -16.13
CA TYR A 461 -7.04 -0.38 -16.42
C TYR A 461 -7.28 -0.71 -17.90
N VAL A 462 -8.51 -1.10 -18.24
CA VAL A 462 -8.93 -1.29 -19.64
C VAL A 462 -9.48 0.02 -20.18
N ASP A 463 -8.75 0.63 -21.13
CA ASP A 463 -9.14 1.87 -21.79
C ASP A 463 -10.36 1.64 -22.70
N THR A 464 -11.50 2.21 -22.32
CA THR A 464 -12.77 2.12 -23.07
C THR A 464 -12.98 3.28 -24.04
N ASP A 465 -12.20 4.35 -23.88
CA ASP A 465 -12.41 5.65 -24.51
C ASP A 465 -11.23 6.00 -25.43
N GLY A 466 -11.30 5.48 -26.66
CA GLY A 466 -10.30 5.82 -27.66
C GLY A 466 -10.51 5.13 -29.01
N THR A 467 -9.64 5.50 -29.95
CA THR A 467 -9.57 4.88 -31.28
C THR A 467 -8.84 3.53 -31.26
N ARG A 468 -8.15 3.18 -30.17
CA ARG A 468 -7.38 1.94 -30.02
C ARG A 468 -8.26 0.70 -30.17
N ILE A 469 -9.35 0.60 -29.40
CA ILE A 469 -10.32 -0.50 -29.53
C ILE A 469 -10.93 -0.53 -30.93
N VAL A 470 -11.32 0.62 -31.45
CA VAL A 470 -11.90 0.75 -32.79
C VAL A 470 -10.97 0.21 -33.88
N SER A 471 -9.65 0.42 -33.74
CA SER A 471 -8.67 0.02 -34.75
C SER A 471 -8.52 -1.51 -34.91
N MET A 472 -8.78 -2.27 -33.85
CA MET A 472 -8.65 -3.74 -33.82
C MET A 472 -9.93 -4.49 -34.21
N LEU A 473 -11.09 -3.81 -34.22
CA LEU A 473 -12.38 -4.41 -34.58
C LEU A 473 -12.45 -4.79 -36.08
N PRO A 474 -13.13 -5.90 -36.42
CA PRO A 474 -13.43 -6.24 -37.80
C PRO A 474 -14.48 -5.30 -38.41
N PRO A 475 -14.56 -5.21 -39.75
CA PRO A 475 -15.61 -4.44 -40.41
C PRO A 475 -16.99 -5.08 -40.18
N VAL A 476 -18.00 -4.26 -39.90
CA VAL A 476 -19.38 -4.72 -39.74
C VAL A 476 -20.08 -4.76 -41.11
N SER A 477 -20.92 -5.79 -41.32
CA SER A 477 -21.70 -5.93 -42.55
C SER A 477 -22.59 -4.71 -42.81
N ARG A 478 -22.68 -4.29 -44.08
CA ARG A 478 -23.53 -3.17 -44.51
C ARG A 478 -25.02 -3.41 -44.31
N PHE A 479 -25.41 -4.67 -44.05
CA PHE A 479 -26.78 -5.10 -43.80
C PHE A 479 -27.09 -5.32 -42.31
N ALA A 480 -26.14 -5.02 -41.43
CA ALA A 480 -26.34 -5.15 -39.98
C ALA A 480 -27.20 -3.99 -39.43
N PRO A 481 -27.90 -4.19 -38.30
CA PRO A 481 -28.58 -3.12 -37.58
C PRO A 481 -27.68 -1.92 -37.31
N SER A 482 -28.23 -0.71 -37.26
CA SER A 482 -27.47 0.53 -37.07
C SER A 482 -26.62 0.57 -35.78
N ASN A 483 -27.00 -0.21 -34.76
CA ASN A 483 -26.29 -0.35 -33.49
C ASN A 483 -25.33 -1.55 -33.43
N ALA A 484 -25.21 -2.35 -34.50
CA ALA A 484 -24.42 -3.59 -34.47
C ALA A 484 -22.92 -3.34 -34.19
N TYR A 485 -22.40 -2.21 -34.68
CA TYR A 485 -21.03 -1.80 -34.43
C TYR A 485 -20.79 -1.42 -32.96
N GLU A 486 -21.70 -0.65 -32.36
CA GLU A 486 -21.61 -0.27 -30.95
C GLU A 486 -21.76 -1.48 -30.04
N LEU A 487 -22.67 -2.40 -30.35
CA LEU A 487 -22.85 -3.64 -29.61
C LEU A 487 -21.60 -4.53 -29.65
N MET A 488 -20.95 -4.63 -30.82
CA MET A 488 -19.69 -5.36 -30.96
C MET A 488 -18.56 -4.69 -30.17
N LYS A 489 -18.44 -3.36 -30.22
CA LYS A 489 -17.47 -2.60 -29.41
C LYS A 489 -17.67 -2.88 -27.93
N SER A 490 -18.90 -2.75 -27.43
CA SER A 490 -19.21 -2.97 -26.01
C SER A 490 -18.95 -4.41 -25.57
N ARG A 491 -19.24 -5.40 -26.43
CA ARG A 491 -18.95 -6.81 -26.15
C ARG A 491 -17.45 -7.09 -26.04
N VAL A 492 -16.65 -6.55 -26.97
CA VAL A 492 -15.19 -6.71 -26.96
C VAL A 492 -14.57 -6.01 -25.75
N VAL A 493 -15.03 -4.81 -25.39
CA VAL A 493 -14.64 -4.10 -24.17
C VAL A 493 -14.90 -4.96 -22.93
N GLU A 494 -16.11 -5.50 -22.81
CA GLU A 494 -16.49 -6.30 -21.65
C GLU A 494 -15.65 -7.57 -21.54
N ARG A 495 -15.38 -8.25 -22.67
CA ARG A 495 -14.49 -9.43 -22.69
C ARG A 495 -13.06 -9.10 -22.27
N PHE A 496 -12.50 -7.98 -22.73
CA PHE A 496 -11.17 -7.56 -22.29
C PHE A 496 -11.14 -7.06 -20.84
N ARG A 497 -12.21 -6.45 -20.33
CA ARG A 497 -12.36 -6.15 -18.89
C ARG A 497 -12.34 -7.42 -18.05
N GLN A 498 -13.16 -8.40 -18.42
CA GLN A 498 -13.19 -9.70 -17.72
C GLN A 498 -11.83 -10.40 -17.76
N TYR A 499 -11.16 -10.39 -18.92
CA TYR A 499 -9.81 -10.92 -19.06
C TYR A 499 -8.79 -10.16 -18.18
N PHE A 500 -8.84 -8.82 -18.18
CA PHE A 500 -7.97 -7.99 -17.36
C PHE A 500 -8.19 -8.23 -15.86
N ASP A 501 -9.44 -8.13 -15.38
CA ASP A 501 -9.79 -8.31 -13.97
C ASP A 501 -9.43 -9.72 -13.46
N ARG A 502 -9.54 -10.72 -14.34
CA ARG A 502 -9.18 -12.10 -14.04
C ARG A 502 -7.68 -12.28 -13.83
N PHE A 503 -6.84 -11.65 -14.66
CA PHE A 503 -5.37 -11.82 -14.62
C PHE A 503 -4.60 -10.69 -13.94
N VAL A 504 -5.28 -9.64 -13.47
CA VAL A 504 -4.62 -8.52 -12.78
C VAL A 504 -4.00 -8.98 -11.47
N GLY A 505 -2.72 -8.66 -11.28
CA GLY A 505 -1.97 -9.02 -10.09
C GLY A 505 -1.40 -10.45 -10.06
N MET A 506 -1.50 -11.20 -11.16
CA MET A 506 -0.88 -12.52 -11.38
C MET A 506 0.22 -12.51 -12.43
#